data_AF-A0AA50DQA7-F1
#
_entry.id   AF-A0AA50DQA7-F1
#
_cell.length_a   1.000
_cell.length_b   1.000
_cell.length_c   1.000
_cell.angle_alpha   90.00
_cell.angle_beta   90.00
_cell.angle_gamma   90.00
#
_symmetry.space_group_name_H-M   'P 1'
#
loop_
_entity.id
_entity.type
_entity.pdbx_description
1 polymer ?
#
loop_
_entity_poly.entity_id
_entity_poly.type
_entity_poly.pdbx_seq_one_letter_code
_entity_poly.pdbx_strand_id
1 'polypeptide(L)'
;MIRINNSIISKVKKYEKSYSQLSHVKGKPFVIALAPFEQRFFNLQNDRPIRAVLYDEYVNEDIYLDHPELFPDGPPVENLGFVGKDNGAEIPLGIFNDSQYECLSAVIFNNAATFSKLQALANKNGEKVMISSTWSTPPAGKPEHIGGWPSEYKENITDGLMVFHNPFAKYKIDPEIFRAERIY
;
A
#
# COMPACT_ATOMS: atom_id res chain seq x y z
N MET A 1 8.14 6.80 -0.31
CA MET A 1 7.64 7.26 -1.63
C MET A 1 8.59 6.96 -2.79
N ILE A 2 9.81 7.54 -2.83
CA ILE A 2 10.76 7.40 -3.96
C ILE A 2 11.00 5.94 -4.39
N ARG A 3 11.27 5.04 -3.43
CA ARG A 3 11.53 3.61 -3.72
C ARG A 3 10.30 2.88 -4.26
N ILE A 4 9.12 3.18 -3.72
CA ILE A 4 7.83 2.66 -4.18
C ILE A 4 7.59 3.09 -5.63
N ASN A 5 7.70 4.38 -5.93
CA ASN A 5 7.53 4.92 -7.28
C ASN A 5 8.50 4.27 -8.28
N ASN A 6 9.80 4.30 -7.99
CA ASN A 6 10.80 3.69 -8.86
C ASN A 6 10.53 2.19 -9.11
N SER A 7 10.06 1.47 -8.09
CA SER A 7 9.70 0.06 -8.22
C SER A 7 8.56 -0.12 -9.21
N ILE A 8 7.47 0.64 -9.07
CA ILE A 8 6.31 0.60 -9.98
C ILE A 8 6.73 0.96 -11.41
N ILE A 9 7.40 2.09 -11.59
CA ILE A 9 7.84 2.59 -12.90
C ILE A 9 8.78 1.60 -13.60
N SER A 10 9.67 0.94 -12.86
CA SER A 10 10.55 -0.08 -13.44
C SER A 10 9.77 -1.27 -14.00
N LYS A 11 8.68 -1.69 -13.33
CA LYS A 11 7.83 -2.80 -13.78
C LYS A 11 6.92 -2.41 -14.92
N VAL A 12 6.39 -1.19 -14.93
CA VAL A 12 5.67 -0.62 -16.07
C VAL A 12 6.55 -0.64 -17.32
N LYS A 13 7.76 -0.06 -17.23
CA LYS A 13 8.73 -0.06 -18.35
C LYS A 13 9.06 -1.47 -18.83
N LYS A 14 9.22 -2.43 -17.91
CA LYS A 14 9.48 -3.84 -18.25
C LYS A 14 8.28 -4.48 -18.95
N TYR A 15 7.06 -4.20 -18.48
CA TYR A 15 5.82 -4.67 -19.10
C TYR A 15 5.71 -4.15 -20.53
N GLU A 16 5.81 -2.85 -20.73
CA GLU A 16 5.70 -2.20 -22.03
C GLU A 16 6.74 -2.70 -23.03
N LYS A 17 8.01 -2.82 -22.59
CA LYS A 17 9.12 -3.26 -23.44
C LYS A 17 9.07 -4.74 -23.78
N SER A 18 8.48 -5.60 -22.94
CA SER A 18 8.59 -7.06 -23.11
C SER A 18 7.30 -7.85 -22.90
N TYR A 19 6.66 -7.77 -21.73
CA TYR A 19 5.52 -8.64 -21.43
C TYR A 19 4.28 -8.32 -22.27
N SER A 20 4.07 -7.05 -22.62
CA SER A 20 2.97 -6.59 -23.48
C SER A 20 2.95 -7.25 -24.86
N GLN A 21 4.10 -7.75 -25.32
CA GLN A 21 4.26 -8.37 -26.64
C GLN A 21 3.90 -9.86 -26.63
N LEU A 22 3.83 -10.50 -25.46
CA LEU A 22 3.54 -11.92 -25.32
C LEU A 22 2.06 -12.21 -25.61
N SER A 23 1.79 -13.19 -26.46
CA SER A 23 0.43 -13.55 -26.90
C SER A 23 -0.51 -13.88 -25.75
N HIS A 24 -0.03 -14.54 -24.71
CA HIS A 24 -0.83 -14.93 -23.54
C HIS A 24 -1.05 -13.79 -22.51
N VAL A 25 -0.38 -12.64 -22.69
CA VAL A 25 -0.50 -11.43 -21.84
C VAL A 25 -1.39 -10.38 -22.49
N LYS A 26 -1.35 -10.25 -23.83
CA LYS A 26 -2.15 -9.26 -24.57
C LYS A 26 -3.62 -9.30 -24.17
N GLY A 27 -4.21 -8.12 -23.99
CA GLY A 27 -5.64 -7.96 -23.67
C GLY A 27 -6.01 -8.26 -22.22
N LYS A 28 -5.03 -8.56 -21.34
CA LYS A 28 -5.29 -8.87 -19.93
C LYS A 28 -4.88 -7.71 -19.01
N PRO A 29 -5.53 -7.57 -17.84
CA PRO A 29 -5.10 -6.64 -16.80
C PRO A 29 -3.66 -6.91 -16.36
N PHE A 30 -2.88 -5.84 -16.19
CA PHE A 30 -1.55 -5.91 -15.61
C PHE A 30 -1.60 -5.37 -14.19
N VAL A 31 -1.23 -6.20 -13.22
CA VAL A 31 -1.31 -5.87 -11.80
C VAL A 31 0.07 -6.04 -11.17
N ILE A 32 0.47 -5.10 -10.32
CA ILE A 32 1.71 -5.17 -9.56
C ILE A 32 1.37 -5.50 -8.11
N ALA A 33 1.98 -6.56 -7.57
CA ALA A 33 2.00 -6.79 -6.13
C ALA A 33 3.25 -6.13 -5.52
N LEU A 34 3.05 -5.30 -4.50
CA LEU A 34 4.08 -4.50 -3.86
C LEU A 34 4.00 -4.61 -2.34
N ALA A 35 5.15 -4.75 -1.69
CA ALA A 35 5.28 -4.69 -0.24
C ALA A 35 6.48 -3.82 0.14
N PRO A 36 6.35 -2.88 1.10
CA PRO A 36 7.37 -1.89 1.43
C PRO A 36 8.43 -2.42 2.42
N PHE A 37 8.94 -3.64 2.24
CA PHE A 37 9.87 -4.26 3.21
C PHE A 37 11.30 -3.69 3.21
N GLU A 38 11.56 -2.59 2.50
CA GLU A 38 12.90 -2.03 2.29
C GLU A 38 13.46 -1.21 3.45
N GLN A 39 12.64 -0.85 4.45
CA GLN A 39 13.02 0.09 5.51
C GLN A 39 12.50 -0.36 6.88
N ARG A 40 13.16 0.09 7.96
CA ARG A 40 12.68 -0.18 9.32
C ARG A 40 11.30 0.45 9.53
N PHE A 41 10.48 -0.22 10.33
CA PHE A 41 9.13 0.25 10.68
C PHE A 41 8.21 0.51 9.47
N PHE A 42 8.43 -0.19 8.34
CA PHE A 42 7.59 -0.07 7.14
C PHE A 42 6.09 -0.25 7.42
N ASN A 43 5.76 -1.08 8.40
CA ASN A 43 4.39 -1.37 8.80
C ASN A 43 3.70 -0.15 9.44
N LEU A 44 4.46 0.76 10.08
CA LEU A 44 3.91 1.97 10.70
C LEU A 44 3.48 3.02 9.68
N GLN A 45 4.03 2.98 8.46
CA GLN A 45 3.69 3.93 7.40
C GLN A 45 2.29 3.67 6.81
N ASN A 46 1.73 2.49 7.05
CA ASN A 46 0.47 2.03 6.48
C ASN A 46 0.40 2.24 4.96
N ASP A 47 -0.69 2.85 4.50
CA ASP A 47 -1.03 3.15 3.12
C ASP A 47 -0.56 4.54 2.66
N ARG A 48 -0.08 5.40 3.57
CA ARG A 48 0.28 6.80 3.26
C ARG A 48 1.30 6.91 2.11
N PRO A 49 2.42 6.16 2.11
CA PRO A 49 3.41 6.30 1.04
C PRO A 49 2.93 5.81 -0.32
N ILE A 50 2.03 4.82 -0.35
CA ILE A 50 1.50 4.28 -1.60
C ILE A 50 0.38 5.18 -2.14
N ARG A 51 -0.47 5.76 -1.28
CA ARG A 51 -1.46 6.77 -1.68
C ARG A 51 -0.82 8.03 -2.25
N ALA A 52 0.25 8.53 -1.63
CA ALA A 52 1.01 9.64 -2.20
C ALA A 52 1.59 9.28 -3.59
N VAL A 53 2.11 8.07 -3.79
CA VAL A 53 2.66 7.68 -5.10
C VAL A 53 1.57 7.49 -6.16
N LEU A 54 0.45 6.87 -5.80
CA LEU A 54 -0.60 6.52 -6.77
C LEU A 54 -1.55 7.68 -7.05
N TYR A 55 -1.92 8.46 -6.04
CA TYR A 55 -2.96 9.48 -6.14
C TYR A 55 -2.47 10.90 -5.82
N ASP A 56 -1.19 11.06 -5.48
CA ASP A 56 -0.63 12.32 -4.98
C ASP A 56 -1.30 12.79 -3.67
N GLU A 57 -1.84 11.86 -2.89
CA GLU A 57 -2.44 12.16 -1.58
C GLU A 57 -1.38 12.06 -0.49
N TYR A 58 -0.69 13.17 -0.21
CA TYR A 58 0.33 13.24 0.83
C TYR A 58 -0.28 13.73 2.15
N VAL A 59 -0.09 12.95 3.21
CA VAL A 59 -0.48 13.35 4.57
C VAL A 59 0.66 14.16 5.18
N ASN A 60 0.44 15.44 5.43
CA ASN A 60 1.43 16.33 6.01
C ASN A 60 1.36 16.26 7.54
N GLU A 61 2.13 15.34 8.13
CA GLU A 61 2.17 15.18 9.59
C GLU A 61 2.97 16.27 10.28
N ASP A 62 4.02 16.79 9.62
CA ASP A 62 4.90 17.78 10.23
C ASP A 62 4.13 19.08 10.53
N ILE A 63 3.32 19.57 9.58
CA ILE A 63 2.49 20.77 9.82
C ILE A 63 1.45 20.55 10.92
N TYR A 64 0.93 19.33 11.05
CA TYR A 64 0.02 18.96 12.13
C TYR A 64 0.71 18.90 13.49
N LEU A 65 1.93 18.39 13.55
CA LEU A 65 2.70 18.32 14.78
C LEU A 65 3.16 19.71 15.24
N ASP A 66 3.48 20.60 14.30
CA ASP A 66 3.85 21.99 14.59
C ASP A 66 2.64 22.84 15.01
N HIS A 67 1.47 22.59 14.41
CA HIS A 67 0.24 23.38 14.61
C HIS A 67 -1.03 22.53 14.76
N PRO A 68 -1.13 21.67 15.79
CA PRO A 68 -2.27 20.74 15.94
C PRO A 68 -3.61 21.46 16.11
N GLU A 69 -3.60 22.68 16.65
CA GLU A 69 -4.79 23.53 16.81
C GLU A 69 -5.46 23.94 15.50
N LEU A 70 -4.70 23.96 14.39
CA LEU A 70 -5.20 24.32 13.07
C LEU A 70 -5.91 23.17 12.38
N PHE A 71 -5.67 21.93 12.81
CA PHE A 71 -6.23 20.73 12.19
C PHE A 71 -6.89 19.82 13.23
N PRO A 72 -8.08 20.22 13.76
CA PRO A 72 -8.77 19.48 14.82
C PRO A 72 -9.17 18.06 14.41
N ASP A 73 -9.27 17.79 13.10
CA ASP A 73 -9.67 16.49 12.54
C ASP A 73 -8.46 15.60 12.15
N GLY A 74 -7.23 16.02 12.47
CA GLY A 74 -6.00 15.30 12.15
C GLY A 74 -5.20 15.93 11.00
N PRO A 75 -4.09 15.30 10.58
CA PRO A 75 -3.16 15.91 9.63
C PRO A 75 -3.80 16.17 8.26
N PRO A 76 -3.51 17.33 7.63
CA PRO A 76 -4.07 17.66 6.32
C PRO A 76 -3.51 16.76 5.22
N VAL A 77 -4.29 16.63 4.15
CA VAL A 77 -3.87 15.94 2.91
C VAL A 77 -3.62 16.99 1.83
N GLU A 78 -2.47 16.89 1.18
CA GLU A 78 -1.99 17.82 0.15
C GLU A 78 -1.59 17.07 -1.13
N ASN A 79 -1.62 17.77 -2.26
CA ASN A 79 -1.07 17.30 -3.53
C ASN A 79 0.31 17.93 -3.75
N LEU A 80 1.37 17.12 -3.72
CA LEU A 80 2.73 17.62 -3.86
C LEU A 80 3.13 17.79 -5.34
N GLY A 81 2.50 17.05 -6.25
CA GLY A 81 2.86 16.93 -7.65
C GLY A 81 4.13 16.10 -7.89
N PHE A 82 5.20 16.36 -7.12
CA PHE A 82 6.46 15.64 -7.20
C PHE A 82 7.20 15.57 -5.87
N VAL A 83 8.16 14.65 -5.79
CA VAL A 83 9.15 14.59 -4.71
C VAL A 83 10.56 14.75 -5.26
N GLY A 84 11.35 15.61 -4.63
CA GLY A 84 12.74 15.84 -4.98
C GLY A 84 13.67 14.75 -4.43
N LYS A 85 14.73 14.43 -5.18
CA LYS A 85 15.90 13.69 -4.70
C LYS A 85 17.01 14.66 -4.32
N ASP A 86 17.97 14.22 -3.51
CA ASP A 86 19.14 14.99 -3.10
C ASP A 86 19.97 15.53 -4.28
N ASN A 87 19.90 14.85 -5.44
CA ASN A 87 20.60 15.26 -6.66
C ASN A 87 19.79 16.25 -7.53
N GLY A 88 18.68 16.79 -7.02
CA GLY A 88 17.81 17.74 -7.71
C GLY A 88 16.84 17.11 -8.72
N ALA A 89 16.84 15.79 -8.88
CA ALA A 89 15.87 15.14 -9.77
C ALA A 89 14.48 15.06 -9.12
N GLU A 90 13.45 15.39 -9.89
CA GLU A 90 12.06 15.32 -9.48
C GLU A 90 11.44 13.96 -9.86
N ILE A 91 10.62 13.41 -8.98
CA ILE A 91 9.83 12.22 -9.24
C ILE A 91 8.36 12.62 -9.19
N PRO A 92 7.63 12.57 -10.31
CA PRO A 92 6.21 12.87 -10.32
C PRO A 92 5.43 11.84 -9.50
N LEU A 93 4.43 12.33 -8.77
CA LEU A 93 3.44 11.55 -8.04
C LEU A 93 2.13 11.45 -8.86
N GLY A 94 1.15 10.71 -8.34
CA GLY A 94 -0.16 10.59 -9.00
C GLY A 94 -0.16 9.64 -10.21
N ILE A 95 0.47 8.46 -10.08
CA ILE A 95 0.51 7.45 -11.16
C ILE A 95 -0.90 7.10 -11.72
N PHE A 96 -1.95 7.22 -10.92
CA PHE A 96 -3.35 6.94 -11.27
C PHE A 96 -4.21 8.20 -11.47
N ASN A 97 -3.59 9.39 -11.58
CA ASN A 97 -4.32 10.65 -11.78
C ASN A 97 -4.61 10.95 -13.25
N ASP A 98 -3.99 10.24 -14.19
CA ASP A 98 -4.23 10.39 -15.63
C ASP A 98 -3.96 9.08 -16.41
N SER A 99 -4.03 9.15 -17.74
CA SER A 99 -3.86 8.02 -18.65
C SER A 99 -2.41 7.67 -18.99
N GLN A 100 -1.40 8.37 -18.45
CA GLN A 100 0.02 8.12 -18.73
C GLN A 100 0.41 6.66 -18.43
N TYR A 101 -0.18 6.08 -17.39
CA TYR A 101 0.06 4.72 -16.95
C TYR A 101 -1.15 3.80 -17.13
N GLU A 102 -1.95 4.02 -18.19
CA GLU A 102 -3.15 3.21 -18.50
C GLU A 102 -2.87 1.71 -18.66
N CYS A 103 -1.62 1.32 -18.90
CA CYS A 103 -1.22 -0.08 -18.99
C CYS A 103 -1.27 -0.82 -17.64
N LEU A 104 -1.17 -0.10 -16.51
CA LEU A 104 -1.23 -0.65 -15.16
C LEU A 104 -2.68 -0.61 -14.65
N SER A 105 -3.25 -1.78 -14.42
CA SER A 105 -4.66 -1.94 -14.02
C SER A 105 -4.89 -1.69 -12.54
N ALA A 106 -3.99 -2.18 -11.69
CA ALA A 106 -4.08 -2.04 -10.25
C ALA A 106 -2.71 -2.29 -9.58
N VAL A 107 -2.59 -1.83 -8.33
CA VAL A 107 -1.50 -2.22 -7.42
C VAL A 107 -2.11 -2.93 -6.21
N ILE A 108 -1.70 -4.18 -5.98
CA ILE A 108 -1.95 -4.89 -4.73
C ILE A 108 -0.83 -4.49 -3.78
N PHE A 109 -1.19 -3.99 -2.62
CA PHE A 109 -0.25 -3.53 -1.61
C PHE A 109 -0.50 -4.25 -0.29
N ASN A 110 0.56 -4.72 0.35
CA ASN A 110 0.46 -5.27 1.70
C ASN A 110 1.75 -5.00 2.47
N ASN A 111 1.64 -4.25 3.55
CA ASN A 111 2.73 -3.92 4.47
C ASN A 111 2.69 -4.75 5.76
N ALA A 112 1.71 -5.65 5.94
CA ALA A 112 1.50 -6.43 7.14
C ALA A 112 1.75 -7.94 6.94
N ALA A 113 1.85 -8.42 5.69
CA ALA A 113 2.14 -9.82 5.33
C ALA A 113 3.62 -10.19 5.55
N THR A 114 4.07 -10.08 6.80
CA THR A 114 5.45 -10.33 7.19
C THR A 114 5.72 -11.81 7.46
N PHE A 115 6.99 -12.21 7.44
CA PHE A 115 7.39 -13.56 7.84
C PHE A 115 7.02 -13.86 9.30
N SER A 116 7.07 -12.86 10.19
CA SER A 116 6.65 -13.01 11.59
C SER A 116 5.15 -13.28 11.72
N LYS A 117 4.31 -12.64 10.89
CA LYS A 117 2.88 -12.97 10.82
C LYS A 117 2.68 -14.42 10.37
N LEU A 118 3.37 -14.85 9.31
CA LEU A 118 3.30 -16.23 8.84
C LEU A 118 3.71 -17.23 9.94
N GLN A 119 4.79 -16.95 10.66
CA GLN A 119 5.27 -17.80 11.75
C GLN A 119 4.25 -17.85 12.91
N ALA A 120 3.67 -16.71 13.29
CA ALA A 120 2.63 -16.64 14.31
C ALA A 120 1.39 -17.47 13.95
N LEU A 121 0.94 -17.39 12.68
CA LEU A 121 -0.21 -18.14 12.20
C LEU A 121 0.06 -19.65 12.08
N ALA A 122 1.30 -20.03 11.75
CA ALA A 122 1.72 -21.43 11.69
C ALA A 122 1.91 -22.06 13.08
N ASN A 123 2.23 -21.25 14.10
CA ASN A 123 2.68 -21.72 15.41
C ASN A 123 1.69 -21.46 16.55
N LYS A 124 0.38 -21.70 16.33
CA LYS A 124 -0.68 -21.40 17.31
C LYS A 124 -0.51 -22.09 18.68
N ASN A 125 0.21 -23.21 18.73
CA ASN A 125 0.42 -24.03 19.94
C ASN A 125 1.90 -24.12 20.37
N GLY A 126 2.81 -23.34 19.76
CA GLY A 126 4.24 -23.44 20.03
C GLY A 126 4.79 -22.41 21.00
N GLU A 127 6.02 -21.95 20.74
CA GLU A 127 6.78 -21.07 21.63
C GLU A 127 6.01 -19.81 22.04
N LYS A 128 6.34 -19.30 23.23
CA LYS A 128 5.76 -18.08 23.81
C LYS A 128 6.23 -16.82 23.06
N VAL A 129 5.69 -16.60 21.86
CA VAL A 129 5.87 -15.37 21.10
C VAL A 129 4.76 -14.41 21.49
N MET A 130 5.13 -13.20 21.92
CA MET A 130 4.15 -12.14 22.14
C MET A 130 3.83 -11.48 20.80
N ILE A 131 2.55 -11.47 20.44
CA ILE A 131 2.06 -10.82 19.23
C ILE A 131 1.46 -9.48 19.62
N SER A 132 1.81 -8.44 18.88
CA SER A 132 1.34 -7.08 19.05
C SER A 132 0.87 -6.56 17.70
N SER A 133 -0.39 -6.17 17.62
CA SER A 133 -1.02 -5.66 16.40
C SER A 133 -1.83 -4.41 16.72
N THR A 134 -1.97 -3.51 15.76
CA THR A 134 -2.80 -2.31 15.89
C THR A 134 -3.90 -2.38 14.84
N TRP A 135 -5.14 -2.28 15.28
CA TRP A 135 -6.32 -2.40 14.44
C TRP A 135 -7.10 -1.10 14.42
N SER A 136 -7.65 -0.74 13.28
CA SER A 136 -8.68 0.30 13.23
C SER A 136 -10.03 -0.37 13.46
N THR A 137 -10.73 0.00 14.53
CA THR A 137 -12.04 -0.58 14.85
C THR A 137 -13.19 0.33 14.39
N PRO A 138 -14.12 -0.18 13.56
CA PRO A 138 -15.34 0.54 13.23
C PRO A 138 -16.19 0.82 14.49
N PRO A 139 -17.00 1.89 14.51
CA PRO A 139 -17.22 2.87 13.45
C PRO A 139 -16.24 4.07 13.49
N ALA A 140 -15.51 4.24 14.60
CA ALA A 140 -14.69 5.43 14.83
C ALA A 140 -13.32 5.39 14.15
N GLY A 141 -12.90 4.20 13.67
CA GLY A 141 -11.60 4.00 13.05
C GLY A 141 -10.42 4.19 14.00
N LYS A 142 -10.68 4.24 15.31
CA LYS A 142 -9.64 4.48 16.32
C LYS A 142 -8.65 3.32 16.34
N PRO A 143 -7.34 3.60 16.43
CA PRO A 143 -6.33 2.56 16.57
C PRO A 143 -6.46 1.92 17.95
N GLU A 144 -6.67 0.60 17.97
CA GLU A 144 -6.69 -0.24 19.16
C GLU A 144 -5.49 -1.18 19.12
N HIS A 145 -4.75 -1.21 20.23
CA HIS A 145 -3.65 -2.14 20.41
C HIS A 145 -4.19 -3.48 20.89
N ILE A 146 -3.90 -4.53 20.14
CA ILE A 146 -4.25 -5.91 20.48
C ILE A 146 -2.95 -6.67 20.69
N GLY A 147 -2.67 -6.99 21.95
CA GLY A 147 -1.62 -7.89 22.37
C GLY A 147 -2.17 -9.26 22.74
N GLY A 148 -1.45 -10.33 22.45
CA GLY A 148 -1.87 -11.66 22.86
C GLY A 148 -0.86 -12.76 22.58
N TRP A 149 -1.18 -13.95 23.06
CA TRP A 149 -0.45 -15.17 22.76
C TRP A 149 -0.88 -15.75 21.39
N PRO A 150 -0.06 -16.58 20.74
CA PRO A 150 -0.42 -17.19 19.45
C PRO A 150 -1.72 -18.00 19.48
N SER A 151 -2.08 -18.55 20.65
CA SER A 151 -3.33 -19.28 20.89
C SER A 151 -4.58 -18.39 20.85
N GLU A 152 -4.44 -17.10 21.15
CA GLU A 152 -5.52 -16.11 21.25
C GLU A 152 -5.60 -15.21 20.02
N TYR A 153 -4.50 -15.12 19.27
CA TYR A 153 -4.34 -14.29 18.09
C TYR A 153 -5.19 -14.76 16.90
N LYS A 154 -5.98 -13.83 16.35
CA LYS A 154 -6.90 -14.05 15.24
C LYS A 154 -6.68 -13.00 14.14
N GLU A 155 -5.80 -13.31 13.21
CA GLU A 155 -5.55 -12.53 12.00
C GLU A 155 -5.49 -13.48 10.79
N ASN A 156 -5.84 -12.99 9.61
CA ASN A 156 -5.63 -13.67 8.33
C ASN A 156 -4.31 -13.20 7.72
N ILE A 157 -3.69 -14.04 6.89
CA ILE A 157 -2.48 -13.63 6.15
C ILE A 157 -2.76 -12.43 5.22
N THR A 158 -4.01 -12.29 4.79
CA THR A 158 -4.51 -11.21 3.94
C THR A 158 -4.86 -9.93 4.70
N ASP A 159 -4.89 -9.94 6.03
CA ASP A 159 -5.18 -8.72 6.79
C ASP A 159 -4.05 -7.68 6.55
N GLY A 160 -4.47 -6.46 6.23
CA GLY A 160 -3.60 -5.38 5.74
C GLY A 160 -3.37 -5.36 4.23
N LEU A 161 -4.00 -6.26 3.46
CA LEU A 161 -3.99 -6.21 2.00
C LEU A 161 -4.94 -5.13 1.50
N MET A 162 -4.45 -4.30 0.58
CA MET A 162 -5.18 -3.23 -0.09
C MET A 162 -5.03 -3.36 -1.59
N VAL A 163 -6.11 -3.11 -2.34
CA VAL A 163 -6.07 -3.12 -3.81
C VAL A 163 -6.41 -1.74 -4.34
N PHE A 164 -5.40 -1.07 -4.90
CA PHE A 164 -5.55 0.24 -5.52
C PHE A 164 -5.85 0.06 -7.00
N HIS A 165 -7.04 0.43 -7.43
CA HIS A 165 -7.46 0.37 -8.82
C HIS A 165 -7.08 1.65 -9.57
N ASN A 166 -6.59 1.50 -10.80
CA ASN A 166 -6.34 2.62 -11.70
C ASN A 166 -7.64 2.99 -12.45
N PRO A 167 -8.21 4.19 -12.23
CA PRO A 167 -9.43 4.62 -12.93
C PRO A 167 -9.27 4.71 -14.45
N PHE A 168 -8.05 4.98 -14.90
CA PHE A 168 -7.65 5.19 -16.29
C PHE A 168 -7.09 3.93 -16.96
N ALA A 169 -7.16 2.77 -16.31
CA ALA A 169 -6.64 1.54 -16.90
C ALA A 169 -7.34 1.15 -18.21
N LYS A 170 -6.53 0.80 -19.21
CA LYS A 170 -6.98 0.27 -20.51
C LYS A 170 -7.70 -1.06 -20.39
N TYR A 171 -7.19 -1.95 -19.53
CA TYR A 171 -7.83 -3.23 -19.19
C TYR A 171 -8.11 -3.24 -17.69
N LYS A 172 -9.35 -2.92 -17.31
CA LYS A 172 -9.75 -2.86 -15.90
C LYS A 172 -9.82 -4.25 -15.29
N ILE A 173 -9.47 -4.34 -14.02
CA ILE A 173 -9.70 -5.54 -13.21
C ILE A 173 -11.02 -5.38 -12.47
N ASP A 174 -11.85 -6.41 -12.51
CA ASP A 174 -13.09 -6.47 -11.74
C ASP A 174 -12.76 -6.45 -10.24
N PRO A 175 -13.23 -5.45 -9.46
CA PRO A 175 -13.00 -5.39 -8.02
C PRO A 175 -13.48 -6.63 -7.27
N GLU A 176 -14.48 -7.34 -7.78
CA GLU A 176 -15.00 -8.56 -7.15
C GLU A 176 -13.95 -9.69 -7.11
N ILE A 177 -12.92 -9.67 -7.97
CA ILE A 177 -11.85 -10.69 -8.00
C ILE A 177 -11.07 -10.75 -6.69
N PHE A 178 -10.89 -9.61 -6.01
CA PHE A 178 -10.15 -9.54 -4.75
C PHE A 178 -11.04 -9.35 -3.54
N ARG A 179 -12.37 -9.30 -3.73
CA ARG A 179 -13.28 -9.14 -2.61
C ARG A 179 -13.21 -10.37 -1.71
N ALA A 180 -12.81 -10.15 -0.47
CA ALA A 180 -12.85 -11.13 0.60
C ALA A 180 -13.16 -10.43 1.91
N GLU A 181 -13.46 -11.21 2.96
CA GLU A 181 -13.58 -10.65 4.30
C GLU A 181 -12.30 -9.87 4.66
N ARG A 182 -12.46 -8.60 5.06
CA ARG A 182 -11.37 -7.66 5.43
C ARG A 182 -10.45 -7.21 4.29
N ILE A 183 -10.83 -7.46 3.03
CA ILE A 183 -10.18 -6.84 1.86
C ILE A 183 -11.16 -5.84 1.26
N TYR A 184 -10.73 -4.57 1.19
CA TYR A 184 -11.53 -3.44 0.73
C TYR A 184 -10.97 -2.85 -0.56
#